data_AF-A0A2E2MYM8-F1
#
_entry.id   AF-A0A2E2MYM8-F1
#
_cell.length_a   1.000
_cell.length_b   1.000
_cell.length_c   1.000
_cell.angle_alpha   90.00
_cell.angle_beta   90.00
_cell.angle_gamma   90.00
#
_symmetry.space_group_name_H-M   'P 1'
#
loop_
_entity.id
_entity.type
_entity.pdbx_description
1 polymer ?
#
loop_
_entity_poly.entity_id
_entity_poly.type
_entity_poly.pdbx_seq_one_letter_code
_entity_poly.pdbx_strand_id
1 'polypeptide(L)' 'MSLTLSSRSDGVPRAEVASRPESGHPRHAKLPHPYVVEDLVLCHGRHKVIDGLDLTIPRGKLTAIVGPNGC' A
#
# COMPACT_ATOMS: atom_id res chain seq x y z
N MET A 1 -29.32 24.95 17.80
CA MET A 1 -30.41 24.65 16.86
C MET A 1 -30.12 25.32 15.53
N SER A 2 -29.72 24.57 14.51
CA SER A 2 -30.07 24.83 13.10
C SER A 2 -29.52 23.65 12.29
N LEU A 3 -30.41 22.90 11.66
CA LEU A 3 -30.12 21.82 10.73
C LEU A 3 -30.05 22.43 9.33
N THR A 4 -29.02 22.10 8.55
CA THR A 4 -29.03 22.38 7.10
C THR A 4 -29.04 21.05 6.36
N LEU A 5 -30.26 20.54 6.14
CA LEU A 5 -30.51 19.38 5.31
C LEU A 5 -30.41 19.82 3.84
N SER A 6 -29.32 19.46 3.16
CA SER A 6 -29.25 19.56 1.70
C SER A 6 -29.40 18.16 1.12
N SER A 7 -30.65 17.74 0.92
CA SER A 7 -30.96 16.53 0.16
C SER A 7 -30.60 16.74 -1.31
N ARG A 8 -29.73 15.88 -1.85
CA ARG A 8 -29.66 15.62 -3.28
C ARG A 8 -29.76 14.13 -3.52
N SER A 9 -30.67 13.78 -4.40
CA SER A 9 -31.27 12.48 -4.64
C SER A 9 -30.55 11.71 -5.75
N ASP A 10 -29.27 11.41 -5.57
CA ASP A 10 -28.54 10.41 -6.35
C ASP A 10 -27.79 9.55 -5.33
N GLY A 11 -28.47 8.51 -4.85
CA GLY A 11 -28.16 7.77 -3.61
C GLY A 11 -26.91 6.90 -3.62
N VAL A 12 -25.76 7.45 -4.03
CA VAL A 12 -24.45 6.85 -3.74
C VAL A 12 -23.74 7.78 -2.77
N PRO A 13 -23.65 7.44 -1.47
CA PRO A 13 -22.78 8.18 -0.56
C PRO A 13 -21.35 8.07 -1.09
N ARG A 14 -20.78 9.19 -1.55
CA ARG A 14 -19.33 9.30 -1.72
C ARG A 14 -18.75 9.00 -0.34
N ALA A 15 -18.02 7.89 -0.24
CA ALA A 15 -17.28 7.56 0.97
C ALA A 15 -16.39 8.76 1.30
N GLU A 16 -16.77 9.52 2.31
CA GLU A 16 -15.90 10.49 2.93
C GLU A 16 -14.69 9.70 3.42
N VAL A 17 -13.53 9.98 2.84
CA VAL A 17 -12.28 9.38 3.28
C VAL A 17 -12.01 10.00 4.64
N ALA A 18 -12.55 9.38 5.69
CA ALA A 18 -12.11 9.61 7.05
C ALA A 18 -10.61 9.34 7.05
N SER A 19 -9.82 10.40 7.24
CA SER A 19 -8.40 10.31 7.47
C SER A 19 -8.21 9.40 8.69
N ARG A 20 -7.87 8.14 8.42
CA ARG A 20 -7.61 7.16 9.46
C ARG A 20 -6.53 7.73 10.38
N PRO A 21 -6.69 7.64 11.72
CA PRO A 21 -5.63 8.01 12.63
C PRO A 21 -4.40 7.21 12.22
N GLU A 22 -3.26 7.89 12.06
CA GLU A 22 -2.00 7.27 11.65
C GLU A 22 -1.74 6.08 12.59
N SER A 23 -1.99 4.87 12.10
CA SER A 23 -1.69 3.65 12.79
C SER A 23 -0.17 3.60 12.86
N GLY A 24 0.39 4.10 13.97
CA GLY A 24 1.82 4.19 14.22
C GLY A 24 2.44 2.81 14.26
N HIS A 25 2.77 2.29 13.09
CA HIS A 25 3.67 1.15 12.96
C HIS A 25 4.99 1.56 13.64
N PRO A 26 5.60 0.70 14.47
CA PRO A 26 6.88 1.02 15.09
C PRO A 26 7.84 1.46 13.99
N ARG A 27 8.28 2.73 14.04
CA ARG A 27 9.18 3.29 13.04
C ARG A 27 10.45 2.45 13.07
N HIS A 28 10.65 1.62 12.05
CA HIS A 28 11.87 0.84 11.86
C HIS A 28 13.05 1.71 12.29
N ALA A 29 13.81 1.25 13.29
CA ALA A 29 14.96 1.99 13.82
C ALA A 29 15.79 2.48 12.63
N LYS A 30 16.24 3.74 12.70
CA LYS A 30 16.74 4.55 11.58
C LYS A 30 18.07 4.01 11.04
N LEU A 31 18.08 2.81 10.47
CA LEU A 31 19.24 2.27 9.78
C LEU A 31 19.41 3.06 8.48
N PRO A 32 20.66 3.44 8.13
CA PRO A 32 20.94 4.31 6.99
C PRO A 32 20.81 3.61 5.63
N HIS A 33 20.54 2.30 5.59
CA HIS A 33 20.60 1.51 4.37
C HIS A 33 19.24 1.42 3.66
N PRO A 34 19.21 1.50 2.33
CA PRO A 34 18.03 1.15 1.55
C PRO A 34 17.68 -0.33 1.76
N TYR A 35 16.39 -0.69 1.63
CA TYR A 35 16.05 -2.11 1.54
C TYR A 35 16.37 -2.58 0.13
N VAL A 36 17.20 -3.61 0.02
CA VAL A 36 17.64 -4.18 -1.25
C VAL A 36 17.26 -5.65 -1.28
N VAL A 37 16.68 -6.06 -2.40
CA VAL A 37 16.35 -7.44 -2.75
C VAL A 37 16.99 -7.70 -4.10
N GLU A 38 17.69 -8.82 -4.21
CA GLU A 38 18.36 -9.25 -5.44
C GLU A 38 17.92 -10.69 -5.74
N ASP A 39 17.64 -10.97 -7.01
CA ASP A 39 17.28 -12.30 -7.54
C ASP A 39 16.20 -13.03 -6.70
N LEU A 40 15.14 -12.32 -6.26
CA LEU A 40 14.08 -12.96 -5.49
C LEU A 40 13.28 -13.90 -6.37
N VAL A 41 13.34 -15.19 -6.02
CA VAL A 41 12.51 -16.25 -6.61
C VAL A 41 11.56 -16.80 -5.56
N LEU A 42 10.27 -16.88 -5.89
CA LEU A 42 9.24 -17.47 -5.04
C LEU A 42 8.43 -18.49 -5.84
N CYS A 43 8.33 -19.71 -5.32
CA CYS A 43 7.53 -20.78 -5.91
C CYS A 43 6.40 -21.22 -4.99
N HIS A 44 5.20 -21.39 -5.55
CA HIS A 44 4.11 -22.11 -4.91
C HIS A 44 4.01 -23.50 -5.55
N GLY A 45 4.52 -24.51 -4.84
CA GLY A 45 4.72 -25.85 -5.41
C GLY A 45 5.71 -25.80 -6.59
N ARG A 46 5.26 -26.23 -7.77
CA ARG A 46 6.08 -26.19 -9.00
C ARG A 46 5.91 -24.89 -9.79
N HIS A 47 4.99 -24.02 -9.39
CA HIS A 47 4.71 -22.78 -10.10
C HIS A 47 5.58 -21.65 -9.55
N LYS A 48 6.44 -21.09 -10.40
CA LYS A 48 7.24 -19.92 -10.05
C LYS A 48 6.35 -18.67 -10.14
N VAL A 49 6.11 -18.03 -8.99
CA VAL A 49 5.23 -16.86 -8.83
C VAL A 49 6.03 -15.56 -8.90
N ILE A 50 7.27 -15.56 -8.39
CA ILE A 50 8.22 -14.45 -8.58
C ILE A 50 9.47 -15.05 -9.21
N ASP A 51 9.97 -14.45 -10.30
CA ASP A 51 11.14 -14.92 -11.03
C ASP A 51 12.22 -13.83 -11.12
N GLY A 52 13.22 -13.92 -10.23
CA GLY A 52 14.40 -13.07 -10.26
C GLY A 52 14.12 -11.58 -10.06
N LEU A 53 13.33 -11.24 -9.03
CA LEU A 53 13.01 -9.83 -8.76
C LEU A 53 14.15 -9.11 -8.05
N ASP A 54 14.71 -8.11 -8.73
CA ASP A 54 15.59 -7.10 -8.13
C ASP A 54 14.79 -5.85 -7.74
N LEU A 55 14.88 -5.43 -6.47
CA LEU A 55 14.13 -4.28 -5.94
C LEU A 55 14.96 -3.49 -4.93
N THR A 56 15.00 -2.17 -5.10
CA THR A 56 15.50 -1.24 -4.08
C THR A 56 14.37 -0.34 -3.60
N ILE A 57 14.15 -0.28 -2.29
CA ILE A 57 13.22 0.66 -1.64
C ILE A 57 14.04 1.76 -0.97
N PRO A 58 14.05 3.00 -1.54
CA PRO A 58 14.81 4.10 -0.99
C PRO A 58 14.26 4.59 0.34
N ARG A 59 15.14 5.11 1.18
CA ARG A 59 14.76 5.65 2.48
C ARG A 59 13.81 6.85 2.35
N GLY A 60 12.74 6.84 3.15
CA GLY A 60 11.79 7.95 3.22
C GLY A 60 10.92 8.09 1.97
N LYS A 61 10.90 7.07 1.10
CA LYS A 61 10.01 7.01 -0.05
C LYS A 61 8.90 6.01 0.22
N LEU A 62 7.70 6.38 -0.20
CA LEU A 62 6.59 5.45 -0.33
C LEU A 62 6.75 4.73 -1.67
N THR A 63 6.91 3.41 -1.63
CA THR A 63 7.01 2.57 -2.81
C THR A 63 5.76 1.69 -2.89
N ALA A 64 5.02 1.77 -3.99
CA ALA A 64 3.89 0.90 -4.27
C ALA A 64 4.30 -0.16 -5.30
N ILE A 65 4.03 -1.43 -5.01
CA ILE A 65 4.13 -2.53 -5.96
C ILE A 65 2.71 -2.79 -6.47
N VAL A 66 2.52 -2.71 -7.79
CA VAL A 66 1.21 -2.80 -8.42
C VAL A 66 1.26 -3.74 -9.60
N GLY A 67 0.15 -4.44 -9.84
CA GLY A 67 -0.04 -5.35 -10.95
C GLY A 67 -1.43 -5.99 -10.88
N PRO A 68 -1.84 -6.73 -11.92
CA PRO A 68 -3.00 -7.60 -11.84
C PRO A 68 -2.86 -8.60 -10.67
N ASN A 69 -3.99 -9.10 -10.16
CA ASN A 69 -3.96 -10.12 -9.12
C ASN A 69 -3.21 -11.37 -9.62
N GLY A 70 -2.19 -11.81 -8.87
CA GLY A 70 -1.38 -12.98 -9.21
C GLY A 70 -0.26 -12.73 -10.21
N CYS A 71 0.10 -11.47 -10.45
CA CYS A 71 1.34 -11.03 -11.10
C CYS A 71 2.58 -11.49 -10.32
#